data_AF-A0AAD6B7X8-F1
#
_entry.id   AF-A0AAD6B7X8-F1
#
_cell.length_a   1.000
_cell.length_b   1.000
_cell.length_c   1.000
_cell.angle_alpha   90.00
_cell.angle_beta   90.00
_cell.angle_gamma   90.00
#
_symmetry.space_group_name_H-M   'P 1'
#
loop_
_entity.id
_entity.type
_entity.pdbx_description
1 polymer ?
#
loop_
_entity_poly.entity_id
_entity_poly.type
_entity_poly.pdbx_seq_one_letter_code
_entity_poly.pdbx_strand_id
1 'polypeptide(L)'
;MITRTVSKNPRTTRGDLVNDLQRAGTKVTKATISNTLRRQGLKSCRARRVPLLKPVHVQARLKFAREHLDDPEEDWENVICQSPDLNPIENLWRELKVRVASDSPKTSLL
;
A
#
# COMPACT_ATOMS: atom_id res chain seq x y z
N MET A 1 -3.03 -24.01 -2.32
CA MET A 1 -3.08 -23.57 -3.73
C MET A 1 -3.62 -22.14 -3.87
N ILE A 2 -4.82 -21.84 -3.35
CA ILE A 2 -5.49 -20.54 -3.49
C ILE A 2 -4.65 -19.34 -2.99
N THR A 3 -4.13 -19.41 -1.76
CA THR A 3 -3.36 -18.31 -1.14
C THR A 3 -2.06 -18.00 -1.90
N ARG A 4 -1.38 -19.03 -2.41
CA ARG A 4 -0.15 -18.89 -3.20
C ARG A 4 -0.41 -18.16 -4.52
N THR A 5 -1.52 -18.44 -5.20
CA THR A 5 -1.89 -17.76 -6.45
C THR A 5 -2.20 -16.29 -6.22
N VAL A 6 -3.00 -15.98 -5.20
CA VAL A 6 -3.36 -14.60 -4.85
C VAL A 6 -2.15 -13.80 -4.37
N SER A 7 -1.23 -14.42 -3.63
CA SER A 7 0.01 -13.77 -3.19
C SER A 7 0.95 -13.44 -4.37
N LYS A 8 1.07 -14.33 -5.36
CA LYS A 8 1.87 -14.08 -6.57
C LYS A 8 1.28 -12.96 -7.45
N ASN A 9 -0.04 -12.95 -7.60
CA ASN A 9 -0.73 -11.92 -8.36
C ASN A 9 -1.97 -11.43 -7.57
N PRO A 10 -1.88 -10.29 -6.87
CA PRO A 10 -2.99 -9.77 -6.06
C PRO A 10 -4.17 -9.26 -6.90
N ARG A 11 -4.03 -9.20 -8.23
CA ARG A 11 -5.13 -8.86 -9.16
C ARG A 11 -5.98 -10.06 -9.57
N THR A 12 -5.60 -11.27 -9.16
CA THR A 12 -6.33 -12.51 -9.47
C THR A 12 -7.76 -12.43 -8.93
N THR A 13 -8.75 -12.67 -9.79
CA THR A 13 -10.15 -12.60 -9.40
C THR A 13 -10.64 -13.92 -8.82
N ARG A 14 -11.77 -13.88 -8.10
CA ARG A 14 -12.47 -15.09 -7.64
C ARG A 14 -12.86 -16.00 -8.80
N GLY A 15 -13.17 -15.43 -9.98
CA GLY A 15 -13.53 -16.20 -11.17
C GLY A 15 -12.33 -16.97 -11.73
N ASP A 16 -11.17 -16.32 -11.79
CA ASP A 16 -9.92 -16.96 -12.22
C ASP A 16 -9.58 -18.14 -11.32
N LEU A 17 -9.73 -17.97 -10.00
CA LEU A 17 -9.52 -19.05 -9.03
C LEU A 17 -10.51 -20.22 -9.21
N VAL A 18 -11.77 -19.95 -9.58
CA VAL A 18 -12.73 -21.03 -9.91
C VAL A 18 -12.24 -21.81 -11.14
N ASN A 19 -11.82 -21.11 -12.19
CA ASN A 19 -11.35 -21.74 -13.42
C ASN A 19 -10.09 -22.58 -13.19
N ASP A 20 -9.13 -22.06 -12.42
CA ASP A 20 -7.89 -22.76 -12.08
C ASP A 20 -8.15 -24.05 -11.29
N LEU A 21 -9.07 -23.99 -10.32
CA LEU A 21 -9.44 -25.16 -9.52
C LEU A 21 -10.24 -26.18 -10.34
N GLN A 22 -11.11 -25.71 -11.24
CA GLN A 22 -11.85 -26.58 -12.14
C GLN A 22 -10.92 -27.31 -13.11
N ARG A 23 -9.87 -26.66 -13.61
CA ARG A 23 -8.82 -27.30 -14.43
C ARG A 23 -8.05 -28.37 -13.66
N ALA A 24 -7.89 -28.20 -12.35
CA ALA A 24 -7.31 -29.21 -11.45
C ALA A 24 -8.31 -30.30 -11.03
N GLY A 25 -9.50 -30.36 -11.65
CA GLY A 25 -10.54 -31.34 -11.34
C GLY A 25 -11.37 -31.05 -10.10
N THR A 26 -11.17 -29.90 -9.45
CA THR A 26 -11.89 -29.52 -8.22
C THR A 26 -12.96 -28.47 -8.53
N LYS A 27 -14.24 -28.86 -8.46
CA LYS A 27 -15.36 -27.93 -8.65
C LYS A 27 -15.65 -27.19 -7.34
N VAL A 28 -15.45 -25.87 -7.32
CA VAL A 28 -15.73 -25.01 -6.16
C VAL A 28 -16.66 -23.86 -6.52
N THR A 29 -17.36 -23.31 -5.53
CA THR A 29 -18.17 -22.11 -5.72
C THR A 29 -17.37 -20.84 -5.38
N LYS A 30 -17.79 -19.69 -5.92
CA LYS A 30 -17.22 -18.37 -5.56
C LYS A 30 -17.36 -18.06 -4.07
N ALA A 31 -18.40 -18.56 -3.41
CA ALA A 31 -18.63 -18.39 -1.97
C ALA A 31 -17.57 -19.15 -1.16
N THR A 32 -17.27 -20.40 -1.54
CA THR A 32 -16.20 -21.19 -0.92
C THR A 32 -14.86 -20.45 -0.97
N ILE A 33 -14.47 -19.96 -2.16
CA ILE A 33 -13.24 -19.18 -2.33
C ILE A 33 -13.25 -17.92 -1.47
N SER A 34 -14.37 -17.18 -1.45
CA SER A 34 -14.49 -15.95 -0.66
C SER A 34 -14.34 -16.22 0.83
N ASN A 35 -14.95 -17.29 1.34
CA ASN A 35 -14.84 -17.70 2.74
C ASN A 35 -13.41 -18.13 3.08
N THR A 36 -12.76 -18.90 2.21
CA THR A 36 -11.36 -19.29 2.39
C THR A 36 -10.43 -18.06 2.43
N LEU A 37 -10.59 -17.11 1.50
CA LEU A 37 -9.78 -15.89 1.49
C LEU A 37 -9.98 -15.06 2.76
N ARG A 38 -11.23 -14.90 3.22
CA ARG A 38 -11.56 -14.19 4.46
C ARG A 38 -10.97 -14.86 5.69
N ARG A 39 -11.05 -16.19 5.80
CA ARG A 39 -10.42 -16.98 6.88
C ARG A 39 -8.90 -16.80 6.93
N GLN A 40 -8.28 -16.53 5.79
CA GLN A 40 -6.85 -16.26 5.65
C GLN A 40 -6.50 -14.76 5.81
N GLY A 41 -7.46 -13.91 6.20
CA GLY A 41 -7.24 -12.47 6.37
C GLY A 41 -7.09 -11.69 5.05
N LEU A 42 -7.30 -12.32 3.89
CA LEU A 42 -7.16 -11.67 2.59
C LEU A 42 -8.46 -10.94 2.23
N LYS A 43 -8.38 -9.61 2.26
CA LYS A 43 -9.47 -8.71 1.84
C LYS A 43 -9.22 -8.17 0.44
N SER A 44 -10.30 -7.98 -0.32
CA SER A 44 -10.22 -7.28 -1.60
C SER A 44 -9.97 -5.79 -1.38
N CYS A 45 -9.00 -5.23 -2.11
CA CYS A 45 -8.68 -3.81 -2.09
C CYS A 45 -8.67 -3.24 -3.51
N ARG A 46 -8.91 -1.94 -3.62
CA ARG A 46 -8.75 -1.18 -4.87
C ARG A 46 -7.35 -0.55 -4.89
N ALA A 47 -6.59 -0.80 -5.96
CA ALA A 47 -5.29 -0.13 -6.14
C ALA A 47 -5.49 1.40 -6.23
N ARG A 48 -4.65 2.17 -5.55
CA ARG A 48 -4.69 3.64 -5.61
C ARG A 48 -4.27 4.11 -7.01
N ARG A 49 -4.94 5.16 -7.51
CA ARG A 49 -4.54 5.81 -8.76
C ARG A 49 -3.37 6.75 -8.43
N VAL A 50 -2.19 6.42 -8.94
CA VAL A 50 -0.99 7.24 -8.77
C VAL A 50 -0.38 7.52 -10.14
N PRO A 51 0.27 8.70 -10.33
CA PRO A 51 1.03 8.96 -11.54
C PRO A 51 2.09 7.88 -11.78
N LEU A 52 2.30 7.52 -13.04
CA LEU A 52 3.33 6.54 -13.39
C LEU A 52 4.71 7.16 -13.19
N LEU A 53 5.50 6.57 -12.28
CA LEU A 53 6.89 6.97 -12.09
C LEU A 53 7.78 6.23 -13.08
N LYS A 54 8.56 6.99 -13.86
CA LYS A 54 9.64 6.44 -14.67
C LYS A 54 10.81 6.03 -13.77
N PRO A 55 11.66 5.06 -14.18
CA PRO A 55 12.81 4.64 -13.39
C PRO A 55 13.71 5.80 -12.95
N VAL A 56 13.92 6.81 -13.82
CA VAL A 56 14.69 8.02 -13.48
C VAL A 56 14.10 8.79 -12.29
N HIS A 57 12.76 8.92 -12.20
CA HIS A 57 12.11 9.60 -11.09
C HIS A 57 12.22 8.78 -9.80
N VAL A 58 12.15 7.45 -9.90
CA VAL A 58 12.32 6.56 -8.73
C VAL A 58 13.74 6.72 -8.17
N GLN A 59 14.76 6.70 -9.04
CA GLN A 59 16.14 6.88 -8.61
C GLN A 59 16.38 8.27 -8.00
N ALA A 60 15.91 9.33 -8.64
CA ALA A 60 16.06 10.69 -8.11
C ALA A 60 15.38 10.86 -6.75
N ARG A 61 14.15 10.35 -6.59
CA ARG A 61 13.41 10.40 -5.31
C ARG A 61 14.09 9.57 -4.23
N LEU A 62 14.60 8.38 -4.56
CA LEU A 62 15.32 7.53 -3.61
C LEU A 62 16.64 8.16 -3.17
N LYS A 63 17.38 8.77 -4.11
CA LYS A 63 18.61 9.50 -3.82
C LYS A 63 18.33 10.65 -2.87
N PHE A 64 17.35 11.50 -3.19
CA PHE A 64 16.93 12.61 -2.34
C PHE A 64 16.56 12.14 -0.92
N ALA A 65 15.70 11.12 -0.81
CA ALA A 65 15.26 10.61 0.48
C ALA A 65 16.40 10.00 1.33
N ARG A 66 17.47 9.49 0.70
CA ARG A 66 18.65 8.98 1.41
C ARG A 66 19.57 10.11 1.87
N GLU A 67 19.76 11.11 1.02
CA GLU A 67 20.61 12.26 1.33
C GLU A 67 20.03 13.11 2.45
N HIS A 68 18.69 13.18 2.56
CA HIS A 68 17.98 14.04 3.50
C HIS A 68 17.28 13.25 4.63
N LEU A 69 17.72 12.02 4.91
CA LEU A 69 17.09 11.16 5.93
C LEU A 69 17.33 11.66 7.36
N ASP A 70 18.53 12.20 7.59
CA ASP A 70 19.04 12.64 8.90
C ASP A 70 19.11 14.17 9.01
N ASP A 71 18.50 14.89 8.07
CA ASP A 71 18.51 16.35 8.06
C ASP A 71 17.75 16.90 9.27
N PRO A 72 18.30 17.92 9.97
CA PRO A 72 17.64 18.56 11.11
C PRO A 72 16.33 19.24 10.68
N GLU A 73 15.38 19.33 11.61
CA GLU A 73 14.05 19.94 11.35
C GLU A 73 14.15 21.39 10.86
N GLU A 74 15.18 22.13 11.29
CA GLU A 74 15.48 23.51 10.87
C GLU A 74 15.77 23.63 9.37
N ASP A 75 16.35 22.61 8.74
CA ASP A 75 16.59 22.59 7.29
C ASP A 75 15.27 22.51 6.51
N TRP A 76 14.22 21.93 7.10
CA TRP A 76 12.89 21.84 6.50
C TRP A 76 12.02 23.07 6.74
N GLU A 77 12.21 23.78 7.86
CA GLU A 77 11.48 25.02 8.18
C GLU A 77 11.80 26.16 7.20
N ASN A 78 13.02 26.15 6.64
CA ASN A 78 13.48 27.16 5.69
C ASN A 78 13.11 26.84 4.22
N VAL A 79 12.50 25.68 3.95
CA VAL A 79 12.03 25.32 2.61
C VAL A 79 10.71 26.03 2.31
N ILE A 80 10.80 27.25 1.80
CA ILE A 80 9.63 27.98 1.30
C ILE A 80 9.13 27.27 0.03
N CYS A 81 8.08 26.48 0.18
CA CYS A 81 7.43 25.84 -0.95
C CYS A 81 6.63 26.93 -1.72
N GLN A 82 7.05 27.28 -2.94
CA GLN A 82 6.42 28.36 -3.74
C GLN A 82 5.18 27.91 -4.54
N SER A 83 4.55 26.80 -4.18
CA SER A 83 3.39 26.29 -4.94
C SER A 83 2.09 26.92 -4.44
N PRO A 84 1.27 27.53 -5.31
CA PRO A 84 -0.04 28.07 -4.93
C PRO A 84 -1.04 27.00 -4.46
N ASP A 85 -0.69 25.71 -4.60
CA ASP A 85 -1.51 24.56 -4.20
C ASP A 85 -1.05 23.89 -2.89
N LEU A 86 -0.32 24.57 -1.99
CA LEU A 86 0.22 23.93 -0.77
C LEU A 86 -0.79 23.62 0.34
N ASN A 87 -1.98 24.22 0.31
CA ASN A 87 -2.93 24.03 1.39
C ASN A 87 -3.57 22.59 1.47
N PRO A 88 -3.62 21.75 0.42
CA PRO A 88 -4.10 20.36 0.52
C PRO A 88 -3.02 19.34 0.88
N ILE A 89 -1.76 19.50 0.43
CA ILE A 89 -0.69 18.52 0.67
C ILE A 89 -0.17 18.60 2.10
N GLU A 90 -0.04 19.80 2.67
CA GLU A 90 0.31 19.97 4.08
C GLU A 90 -0.78 19.41 5.01
N ASN A 91 -2.06 19.62 4.67
CA ASN A 91 -3.18 19.01 5.39
C ASN A 91 -3.15 17.48 5.29
N LEU A 92 -2.77 16.91 4.14
CA LEU A 92 -2.59 15.46 3.97
C LEU A 92 -1.40 14.93 4.78
N TRP A 93 -0.26 15.63 4.81
CA TRP A 93 0.89 15.25 5.63
C TRP A 93 0.58 15.35 7.12
N ARG A 94 -0.14 16.39 7.55
CA ARG A 94 -0.61 16.56 8.92
C ARG A 94 -1.56 15.42 9.32
N GLU A 95 -2.53 15.10 8.47
CA GLU A 95 -3.48 14.01 8.73
C GLU A 95 -2.79 12.64 8.73
N LEU A 96 -1.77 12.43 7.88
CA LEU A 96 -0.92 11.24 7.88
C LEU A 96 -0.10 11.13 9.17
N LYS A 97 0.57 12.21 9.61
CA LYS A 97 1.32 12.26 10.86
C LYS A 97 0.42 11.92 12.05
N VAL A 98 -0.79 12.49 12.13
CA VAL A 98 -1.78 12.21 13.18
C VAL A 98 -2.23 10.74 13.18
N ARG A 99 -2.48 10.17 12.00
CA ARG A 99 -2.89 8.76 11.89
C ARG A 99 -1.76 7.81 12.28
N VAL A 100 -0.53 8.06 11.84
CA VAL A 100 0.64 7.23 12.21
C VAL A 100 0.92 7.32 13.72
N ALA A 101 0.77 8.50 14.32
CA ALA A 101 0.89 8.66 15.78
C ALA A 101 -0.22 7.92 16.54
N SER A 102 -1.45 7.91 16.01
CA SER A 102 -2.58 7.19 16.60
C SER A 102 -2.50 5.66 16.43
N ASP A 103 -1.92 5.19 15.33
CA ASP A 103 -1.74 3.76 14.99
C ASP A 103 -0.41 3.17 15.51
N SER A 104 0.40 3.96 16.23
CA SER A 104 1.59 3.43 16.89
C SER A 104 1.15 2.39 17.93
N PRO A 105 1.51 1.09 17.80
CA PRO A 105 1.20 0.12 18.84
C PRO A 105 1.90 0.59 20.10
N LYS A 106 1.15 0.74 21.19
CA LYS A 106 1.74 0.90 22.52
C LYS A 106 2.64 -0.32 22.73
N THR A 107 3.95 -0.12 22.63
CA THR A 107 4.93 -1.09 23.11
C THR A 107 4.71 -1.21 24.61
N SER A 108 3.84 -2.15 24.98
CA SER A 108 3.81 -2.71 26.31
C SER A 108 5.14 -3.42 26.52
N LEU A 109 6.12 -2.68 27.04
CA LEU A 109 7.23 -3.29 27.76
C LEU A 109 6.65 -3.78 29.09
N LEU A 110 6.23 -5.04 29.10
CA LEU A 110 6.24 -6.02 30.19
C LEU A 110 5.79 -7.37 29.62
#